data_AF-A0A9E5T5L7-F1
#
_entry.id   AF-A0A9E5T5L7-F1
#
_cell.length_a   1.000
_cell.length_b   1.000
_cell.length_c   1.000
_cell.angle_alpha   90.00
_cell.angle_beta   90.00
_cell.angle_gamma   90.00
#
_symmetry.space_group_name_H-M   'P 1'
#
loop_
_entity.id
_entity.type
_entity.pdbx_description
1 polymer ?
#
loop_
_entity_poly.entity_id
_entity_poly.type
_entity_poly.pdbx_seq_one_letter_code
_entity_poly.pdbx_strand_id
1 'polypeptide(L)'
;MTEKAMPAELAAIVECGYATWASDSVDPEVRARFDSERIPVAGVRKVRVWGVQVDDERELPGLERTQIPDEELWEVNLVALNGSKYEFDSTLLKPAPE
;
A
#
# COMPACT_ATOMS: atom_id res chain seq x y z
N MET A 1 -13.73 17.48 -2.09
CA MET A 1 -12.74 16.43 -2.43
C MET A 1 -11.45 16.89 -1.77
N THR A 2 -11.12 16.34 -0.60
CA THR A 2 -9.95 16.78 0.15
C THR A 2 -8.76 16.06 -0.45
N GLU A 3 -8.06 16.73 -1.36
CA GLU A 3 -6.86 16.20 -1.99
C GLU A 3 -5.87 15.86 -0.86
N LYS A 4 -5.67 14.55 -0.60
CA LYS A 4 -4.77 14.10 0.47
C LYS A 4 -3.34 14.45 0.06
N ALA A 5 -2.80 15.51 0.65
CA ALA A 5 -1.41 15.90 0.49
C ALA A 5 -0.49 14.74 0.90
N MET A 6 0.68 14.64 0.27
CA MET A 6 1.64 13.58 0.54
C MET A 6 2.00 13.59 2.04
N PRO A 7 1.82 12.47 2.78
CA PRO A 7 2.14 12.41 4.19
C PRO A 7 3.65 12.61 4.40
N ALA A 8 4.03 13.25 5.51
CA ALA A 8 5.43 13.53 5.84
C ALA A 8 6.29 12.25 5.92
N GLU A 9 5.72 11.16 6.44
CA GLU A 9 6.40 9.86 6.50
C GLU A 9 6.70 9.31 5.10
N LEU A 10 5.77 9.47 4.17
CA LEU A 10 5.97 9.06 2.78
C LEU A 10 7.01 9.93 2.07
N ALA A 11 7.02 11.24 2.36
CA ALA A 11 8.05 12.14 1.86
C ALA A 11 9.44 11.69 2.35
N ALA A 12 9.57 11.35 3.63
CA ALA A 12 10.82 10.83 4.19
C ALA A 12 11.25 9.50 3.56
N ILE A 13 10.32 8.61 3.21
CA ILE A 13 10.62 7.37 2.47
C ILE A 13 11.20 7.70 1.08
N VAL A 14 10.62 8.68 0.38
CA VAL A 14 11.10 9.11 -0.94
C VAL A 14 12.49 9.76 -0.85
N GLU A 15 12.73 10.58 0.17
CA GLU A 15 14.04 11.20 0.39
C GLU A 15 15.11 10.17 0.79
N CYS A 16 14.76 9.19 1.63
CA CYS A 16 15.65 8.10 2.03
C CYS A 16 15.95 7.13 0.87
N GLY A 17 14.97 6.88 -0.01
CA GLY A 17 15.05 5.87 -1.07
C GLY A 17 14.91 4.42 -0.58
N TYR A 18 14.76 4.23 0.74
CA TYR A 18 14.55 2.95 1.38
C TYR A 18 13.38 3.03 2.38
N ALA A 19 12.65 1.93 2.50
CA ALA A 19 11.56 1.77 3.44
C ALA A 19 11.82 0.58 4.36
N THR A 20 11.13 0.53 5.48
CA THR A 20 11.03 -0.67 6.33
C THR A 20 9.59 -0.85 6.80
N TRP A 21 9.25 -2.06 7.24
CA TRP A 21 7.91 -2.37 7.73
C TRP A 21 7.60 -1.55 8.98
N ALA A 22 6.48 -0.83 8.98
CA ALA A 22 6.03 -0.06 10.14
C ALA A 22 5.54 -0.96 11.28
N SER A 23 4.92 -2.10 10.91
CA SER A 23 4.33 -3.07 11.84
C SER A 23 4.47 -4.51 11.32
N ASP A 24 4.12 -5.47 12.18
CA ASP A 24 3.98 -6.90 11.84
C ASP A 24 2.68 -7.21 11.08
N SER A 25 1.97 -6.18 10.59
CA SER A 25 0.68 -6.34 9.90
C SER A 25 0.82 -6.99 8.52
N VAL A 26 2.05 -7.08 7.99
CA VAL A 26 2.35 -7.74 6.73
C VAL A 26 2.75 -9.19 7.00
N ASP A 27 2.16 -10.10 6.23
CA ASP A 27 2.36 -11.52 6.37
C ASP A 27 3.86 -11.90 6.38
N PRO A 28 4.31 -12.76 7.32
CA PRO A 28 5.72 -13.09 7.47
C PRO A 28 6.33 -13.74 6.22
N GLU A 29 5.55 -14.50 5.44
CA GLU A 29 6.04 -15.09 4.18
C GLU A 29 6.30 -14.02 3.12
N VAL A 30 5.52 -12.93 3.13
CA VAL A 30 5.75 -11.78 2.26
C VAL A 30 6.98 -11.02 2.73
N ARG A 31 7.09 -10.74 4.03
CA ARG A 31 8.23 -10.01 4.61
C ARG A 31 9.56 -10.72 4.37
N ALA A 32 9.58 -12.04 4.40
CA ALA A 32 10.76 -12.85 4.13
C ALA A 32 11.32 -12.68 2.69
N ARG A 33 10.54 -12.12 1.75
CA ARG A 33 11.00 -11.81 0.38
C ARG A 33 11.78 -10.50 0.29
N PHE A 34 11.71 -9.65 1.32
CA PHE A 34 12.34 -8.34 1.35
C PHE A 34 13.44 -8.30 2.40
N ASP A 35 14.30 -7.30 2.31
CA ASP A 35 15.27 -7.02 3.36
C ASP A 35 14.54 -6.63 4.67
N SER A 36 15.02 -7.11 5.80
CA SER A 36 14.39 -6.87 7.10
C SER A 36 14.59 -5.45 7.61
N GLU A 37 15.64 -4.75 7.15
CA GLU A 37 16.03 -3.44 7.65
C GLU A 37 15.85 -2.34 6.60
N ARG A 38 16.28 -2.58 5.35
CA ARG A 38 16.31 -1.58 4.27
C ARG A 38 15.78 -2.14 2.95
N ILE A 39 14.51 -1.89 2.70
CA ILE A 39 13.84 -2.31 1.48
C ILE A 39 13.97 -1.21 0.42
N PRO A 40 14.58 -1.47 -0.76
CA PRO A 40 14.71 -0.46 -1.80
C PRO A 40 13.35 -0.03 -2.36
N VAL A 41 13.15 1.28 -2.49
CA VAL A 41 11.93 1.85 -3.07
C VAL A 41 12.15 2.12 -4.56
N ALA A 42 11.34 1.49 -5.41
CA ALA A 42 11.36 1.72 -6.86
C ALA A 42 10.54 2.95 -7.29
N GLY A 43 9.57 3.38 -6.47
CA GLY A 43 8.75 4.56 -6.76
C GLY A 43 7.50 4.64 -5.88
N VAL A 44 6.85 5.80 -5.89
CA VAL A 44 5.63 6.08 -5.14
C VAL A 44 4.57 6.61 -6.09
N ARG A 45 3.32 6.18 -5.93
CA ARG A 45 2.19 6.67 -6.72
C ARG A 45 0.95 6.89 -5.86
N LYS A 46 0.14 7.87 -6.25
CA LYS A 46 -1.19 8.08 -5.68
C LYS A 46 -2.20 7.26 -6.46
N VAL A 47 -3.01 6.47 -5.77
CA VAL A 47 -4.04 5.63 -6.39
C VAL A 47 -5.39 5.97 -5.79
N ARG A 48 -6.40 6.00 -6.66
CA ARG A 48 -7.80 6.14 -6.27
C ARG A 48 -8.48 4.81 -6.52
N VAL A 49 -8.99 4.20 -5.46
CA VAL A 49 -9.82 3.02 -5.55
C VAL A 49 -11.24 3.51 -5.77
N TRP A 50 -11.75 3.30 -6.99
CA TRP A 50 -13.14 3.61 -7.30
C TRP A 50 -14.02 2.57 -6.63
N GLY A 51 -14.91 3.02 -5.75
CA GLY A 51 -15.91 2.17 -5.15
C GLY A 51 -16.76 1.50 -6.22
N VAL A 52 -16.55 0.21 -6.45
CA VAL A 52 -17.42 -0.57 -7.36
C VAL A 52 -18.67 -0.97 -6.60
N GLN A 53 -19.84 -0.56 -7.10
CA GLN A 53 -21.09 -1.21 -6.71
C GLN A 53 -21.24 -2.43 -7.59
N VAL A 54 -21.08 -3.62 -6.99
CA VAL A 54 -21.35 -4.87 -7.69
C VAL A 54 -22.86 -5.02 -7.75
N ASP A 55 -23.47 -4.74 -8.90
CA ASP A 55 -24.81 -5.22 -9.23
C ASP A 55 -24.64 -6.71 -9.54
N ASP A 56 -24.58 -7.54 -8.49
CA ASP A 56 -24.64 -8.98 -8.67
C ASP A 56 -26.07 -9.27 -9.12
N GLU A 57 -26.29 -9.35 -10.44
CA GLU A 57 -27.56 -9.62 -11.12
C GLU A 57 -28.22 -10.96 -10.69
N ARG A 58 -27.65 -11.66 -9.69
CA ARG A 58 -28.31 -12.70 -8.92
C ARG A 58 -28.71 -12.14 -7.56
N GLU A 59 -29.87 -11.50 -7.53
CA GLU A 59 -30.54 -11.06 -6.31
C GLU A 59 -30.73 -12.24 -5.33
N LEU A 60 -29.75 -12.49 -4.46
CA LEU A 60 -29.91 -13.34 -3.30
C LEU A 60 -30.62 -12.50 -2.23
N PRO A 61 -31.89 -12.80 -1.89
CA PRO A 61 -32.61 -12.01 -0.89
C PRO A 61 -31.92 -12.10 0.47
N GLY A 62 -31.50 -10.95 1.00
CA GLY A 62 -30.97 -10.81 2.36
C GLY A 62 -29.47 -10.56 2.51
N LEU A 63 -28.70 -10.45 1.41
CA LEU A 63 -27.29 -10.03 1.47
C LEU A 63 -27.19 -8.51 1.25
N GLU A 64 -26.63 -7.83 2.24
CA GLU A 64 -26.32 -6.41 2.16
C GLU A 64 -25.33 -6.17 1.00
N ARG A 65 -25.65 -5.21 0.14
CA ARG A 65 -24.76 -4.78 -0.95
C ARG A 65 -23.40 -4.39 -0.35
N THR A 66 -22.34 -5.07 -0.76
CA THR A 66 -20.99 -4.70 -0.32
C THR A 66 -20.58 -3.43 -1.04
N GLN A 67 -20.69 -2.30 -0.34
CA GLN A 67 -20.23 -1.01 -0.83
C GLN A 67 -18.73 -0.88 -0.55
N ILE A 68 -17.91 -0.85 -1.60
CA ILE A 68 -16.53 -0.43 -1.47
C ILE A 68 -16.52 1.12 -1.53
N PRO A 69 -15.99 1.84 -0.54
CA PRO A 69 -15.91 3.29 -0.58
C PRO A 69 -14.90 3.77 -1.63
N ASP A 70 -15.12 4.96 -2.18
CA ASP A 70 -14.10 5.66 -2.97
C ASP A 70 -13.01 6.17 -2.03
N GLU A 71 -11.77 5.67 -2.19
CA GLU A 71 -10.65 6.03 -1.31
C GLU A 71 -9.41 6.42 -2.11
N GLU A 72 -8.74 7.49 -1.67
CA GLU A 72 -7.44 7.92 -2.20
C GLU A 72 -6.32 7.45 -1.26
N LEU A 73 -5.47 6.57 -1.80
CA LEU A 73 -4.35 5.94 -1.11
C LEU A 73 -3.02 6.28 -1.79
N TRP A 74 -1.94 6.09 -1.04
CA TRP A 74 -0.59 6.22 -1.57
C TRP A 74 0.05 4.84 -1.55
N GLU A 75 0.52 4.39 -2.71
CA GLU A 75 1.21 3.11 -2.86
C GLU A 75 2.71 3.31 -3.09
N VAL A 76 3.50 2.44 -2.48
CA VAL A 76 4.95 2.39 -2.59
C VAL A 76 5.34 1.10 -3.31
N ASN A 77 6.12 1.22 -4.37
CA ASN A 77 6.71 0.10 -5.08
C ASN A 77 8.01 -0.29 -4.38
N LEU A 78 8.04 -1.48 -3.80
CA LEU A 78 9.22 -2.05 -3.15
C LEU A 78 9.89 -3.07 -4.06
N VAL A 79 11.21 -3.17 -3.95
CA VAL A 79 12.01 -4.19 -4.65
C VAL A 79 12.34 -5.31 -3.66
N ALA A 80 11.91 -6.51 -3.98
CA ALA A 80 12.23 -7.72 -3.22
C ALA A 80 13.68 -8.17 -3.49
N LEU A 81 14.19 -9.07 -2.63
CA LEU A 81 15.55 -9.61 -2.73
C LEU A 81 15.83 -10.34 -4.05
N ASN A 82 14.80 -10.87 -4.69
CA ASN A 82 14.87 -11.51 -6.01
C ASN A 82 14.79 -10.52 -7.19
N GLY A 83 14.69 -9.21 -6.93
CA GLY A 83 14.57 -8.15 -7.93
C GLY A 83 13.13 -7.90 -8.43
N SER A 84 12.15 -8.69 -7.99
CA SER A 84 10.74 -8.46 -8.29
C SER A 84 10.23 -7.19 -7.59
N LYS A 85 9.25 -6.53 -8.22
CA LYS A 85 8.63 -5.32 -7.69
C LYS A 85 7.22 -5.63 -7.19
N TYR A 86 6.86 -5.04 -6.07
CA TYR A 86 5.55 -5.21 -5.43
C TYR A 86 5.04 -3.89 -4.90
N GLU A 87 3.74 -3.67 -4.99
CA GLU A 87 3.07 -2.47 -4.50
C GLU A 87 2.48 -2.70 -3.11
N PHE A 88 2.75 -1.78 -2.19
CA PHE A 88 2.21 -1.79 -0.83
C PHE A 88 1.61 -0.45 -0.47
N ASP A 89 0.59 -0.46 0.38
CA ASP A 89 0.06 0.76 0.96
C ASP A 89 1.11 1.46 1.84
N SER A 90 1.24 2.78 1.67
CA SER A 90 2.21 3.60 2.38
C SER A 90 2.10 3.55 3.89
N THR A 91 0.92 3.28 4.46
CA THR A 91 0.70 3.20 5.91
C THR A 91 1.33 1.97 6.55
N LEU A 92 1.69 0.97 5.75
CA LEU A 92 2.41 -0.23 6.21
C LEU A 92 3.92 0.00 6.31
N LEU A 93 4.40 1.17 5.89
CA LEU A 93 5.81 1.47 5.71
C LEU A 93 6.22 2.72 6.48
N LYS A 94 7.47 2.73 6.90
CA LYS A 94 8.15 3.89 7.48
C LYS A 94 9.53 4.05 6.83
N PRO A 95 10.16 5.24 6.90
CA PRO A 95 11.53 5.40 6.40
C PRO A 95 12.47 4.41 7.09
N ALA A 96 13.36 3.81 6.31
CA ALA A 96 14.37 2.92 6.86
C ALA A 96 15.38 3.71 7.72
N PRO A 97 15.94 3.11 8.79
CA PRO A 97 17.01 3.74 9.55
C PRO A 97 18.26 3.96 8.69
N GLU A 98 19.03 5.01 8.99
CA GLU A 98 20.26 5.39 8.29
C GLU A 98 21.39 4.35 8.41
#